data_AF-A0A2W5E1K6-F1
#
_entry.id   AF-A0A2W5E1K6-F1
#
_cell.length_a   1.000
_cell.length_b   1.000
_cell.length_c   1.000
_cell.angle_alpha   90.00
_cell.angle_beta   90.00
_cell.angle_gamma   90.00
#
_symmetry.space_group_name_H-M   'P 1'
#
loop_
_entity.id
_entity.type
_entity.pdbx_description
1 polymer ?
#
loop_
_entity_poly.entity_id
_entity_poly.type
_entity_poly.pdbx_seq_one_letter_code
_entity_poly.pdbx_strand_id
1 'polypeptide(L)'
;MAAAITRPPVSTPRRQARKPVPEATPAPAKRRRTAPHATLTLSSKNYSSWSLRGWLLARFAGLAFEEVMVSPDDADARKELLLLAPSILVPCLRLGETTAWNTLAIAETLAELFPRAALWPADPTARAHARSVCGEMNSGFANLRSALPMNLKGHFPRHKVWAGAKPDIERIVEIWVDCLTHYGGPFLFGRQRGAADAMFAPVATRFLTYDVALPDPCAAYCRTLLAMPEMLEWTAAARLEPDEIEQLDMDF
;
A
#
# COMPACT_ATOMS: atom_id res chain seq x y z
N MET A 1 11.82 50.57 96.02
CA MET A 1 12.11 49.21 95.51
C MET A 1 10.96 48.32 95.99
N ALA A 2 10.15 47.62 95.21
CA ALA A 2 10.19 47.24 93.80
C ALA A 2 8.74 47.27 93.24
N ALA A 3 8.62 47.63 91.96
CA ALA A 3 7.41 47.46 91.16
C ALA A 3 7.46 46.11 90.44
N ALA A 4 6.29 45.49 90.18
CA ALA A 4 5.92 44.84 88.91
C ALA A 4 4.79 43.81 89.14
N ILE A 5 3.57 44.12 88.73
CA ILE A 5 2.97 43.79 87.42
C ILE A 5 2.27 42.42 87.43
N THR A 6 0.96 42.49 87.63
CA THR A 6 -0.04 41.45 87.42
C THR A 6 -0.14 41.13 85.93
N ARG A 7 0.05 39.86 85.54
CA ARG A 7 -0.10 39.40 84.14
C ARG A 7 -1.60 39.26 83.80
N PRO A 8 -2.08 39.76 82.66
CA PRO A 8 -3.44 39.48 82.18
C PRO A 8 -3.53 38.09 81.53
N PRO A 9 -4.73 37.50 81.44
CA PRO A 9 -4.93 36.17 80.85
C PRO A 9 -4.75 36.19 79.32
N VAL A 10 -4.13 35.13 78.82
CA VAL A 10 -3.83 34.86 77.41
C VAL A 10 -5.13 34.59 76.65
N SER A 11 -5.37 35.32 75.56
CA SER A 11 -6.48 35.11 74.64
C SER A 11 -6.19 33.98 73.65
N THR A 12 -7.10 33.01 73.56
CA THR A 12 -7.04 31.90 72.60
C THR A 12 -7.34 32.40 71.18
N PRO A 13 -6.54 32.09 70.15
CA PRO A 13 -6.84 32.55 68.80
C PRO A 13 -8.06 31.82 68.21
N ARG A 14 -9.01 32.62 67.72
CA ARG A 14 -10.24 32.19 67.06
C ARG A 14 -9.89 31.50 65.73
N ARG A 15 -10.21 30.21 65.62
CA ARG A 15 -9.99 29.38 64.41
C ARG A 15 -10.83 29.95 63.25
N GLN A 16 -10.19 30.58 62.27
CA GLN A 16 -10.87 31.00 61.03
C GLN A 16 -11.33 29.76 60.25
N ALA A 17 -12.61 29.72 59.91
CA ALA A 17 -13.18 28.69 59.05
C ALA A 17 -12.58 28.81 57.65
N ARG A 18 -11.87 27.77 57.20
CA ARG A 18 -11.41 27.65 55.81
C ARG A 18 -12.64 27.51 54.90
N LYS A 19 -12.75 28.37 53.89
CA LYS A 19 -13.73 28.20 52.80
C LYS A 19 -13.45 26.89 52.05
N PRO A 20 -14.49 26.14 51.62
CA PRO A 20 -14.28 24.95 50.81
C PRO A 20 -13.67 25.33 49.46
N VAL A 21 -12.64 24.58 49.05
CA VAL A 21 -12.06 24.65 47.71
C VAL A 21 -13.07 24.02 46.74
N PRO A 22 -13.45 24.68 45.64
CA PRO A 22 -14.36 24.08 44.67
C PRO A 22 -13.69 22.85 44.04
N GLU A 23 -14.39 21.73 44.09
CA GLU A 23 -13.99 20.45 43.51
C GLU A 23 -13.84 20.62 42.00
N ALA A 24 -12.62 20.36 41.50
CA ALA A 24 -12.32 20.50 40.08
C ALA A 24 -13.10 19.44 39.29
N THR A 25 -13.95 19.90 38.37
CA THR A 25 -14.65 19.05 37.41
C THR A 25 -13.64 18.14 36.70
N PRO A 26 -13.83 16.81 36.65
CA PRO A 26 -12.94 15.93 35.93
C PRO A 26 -12.91 16.34 34.46
N ALA A 27 -11.70 16.55 33.91
CA ALA A 27 -11.53 16.77 32.49
C ALA A 27 -12.21 15.62 31.70
N PRO A 28 -12.88 15.92 30.59
CA PRO A 28 -13.57 14.88 29.82
C PRO A 28 -12.56 13.80 29.44
N ALA A 29 -12.90 12.54 29.76
CA ALA A 29 -12.11 11.38 29.39
C ALA A 29 -11.79 11.46 27.90
N LYS A 30 -10.50 11.46 27.55
CA LYS A 30 -10.04 11.40 26.16
C LYS A 30 -10.76 10.23 25.50
N ARG A 31 -11.73 10.51 24.62
CA ARG A 31 -12.34 9.50 23.77
C ARG A 31 -11.20 8.71 23.14
N ARG A 32 -11.07 7.42 23.45
CA ARG A 32 -10.24 6.51 22.66
C ARG A 32 -10.76 6.67 21.24
N ARG A 33 -9.99 7.33 20.37
CA ARG A 33 -10.24 7.28 18.93
C ARG A 33 -10.16 5.80 18.59
N THR A 34 -11.31 5.18 18.35
CA THR A 34 -11.36 3.93 17.59
C THR A 34 -10.55 4.19 16.34
N ALA A 35 -9.60 3.30 16.02
CA ALA A 35 -8.82 3.43 14.79
C ALA A 35 -9.81 3.66 13.64
N PRO A 36 -9.58 4.66 12.77
CA PRO A 36 -10.51 4.94 11.69
C PRO A 36 -10.70 3.67 10.86
N HIS A 37 -11.96 3.33 10.61
CA HIS A 37 -12.33 2.22 9.75
C HIS A 37 -11.76 2.48 8.36
N ALA A 38 -11.04 1.50 7.82
CA ALA A 38 -10.35 1.59 6.55
C ALA A 38 -10.93 0.55 5.59
N THR A 39 -11.25 0.98 4.37
CA THR A 39 -11.70 0.07 3.31
C THR A 39 -10.83 0.24 2.09
N LEU A 40 -10.56 -0.86 1.40
CA LEU A 40 -9.93 -0.86 0.10
C LEU A 40 -10.87 -1.50 -0.92
N THR A 41 -11.37 -0.69 -1.84
CA THR A 41 -12.20 -1.18 -2.95
C THR A 41 -11.31 -1.84 -4.01
N LEU A 42 -11.67 -3.05 -4.47
CA LEU A 42 -10.91 -3.90 -5.39
C LEU A 42 -11.85 -4.51 -6.45
N SER A 43 -11.33 -4.86 -7.63
CA SER A 43 -12.13 -5.45 -8.73
C SER A 43 -11.94 -6.96 -8.86
N SER A 44 -10.72 -7.44 -9.07
CA SER A 44 -10.42 -8.88 -9.14
C SER A 44 -9.02 -9.17 -8.62
N LYS A 45 -8.87 -10.22 -7.85
CA LYS A 45 -7.57 -10.74 -7.42
C LYS A 45 -6.85 -11.49 -8.53
N ASN A 46 -7.58 -12.16 -9.43
CA ASN A 46 -6.98 -12.87 -10.54
C ASN A 46 -6.50 -11.95 -11.67
N TYR A 47 -7.30 -10.94 -12.04
CA TYR A 47 -7.10 -10.16 -13.27
C TYR A 47 -6.62 -8.71 -13.03
N SER A 48 -6.97 -8.09 -11.91
CA SER A 48 -6.66 -6.66 -11.71
C SER A 48 -5.26 -6.42 -11.17
N SER A 49 -4.37 -6.00 -12.08
CA SER A 49 -3.04 -5.53 -11.71
C SER A 49 -3.07 -4.26 -10.86
N TRP A 50 -4.10 -3.42 -10.99
CA TRP A 50 -4.25 -2.20 -10.18
C TRP A 50 -4.67 -2.54 -8.75
N SER A 51 -5.65 -3.43 -8.58
CA SER A 51 -6.11 -3.91 -7.27
C SER A 51 -4.96 -4.52 -6.46
N LEU A 52 -4.12 -5.37 -7.08
CA LEU A 52 -2.95 -5.95 -6.43
C LEU A 52 -1.98 -4.86 -5.91
N ARG A 53 -1.69 -3.83 -6.71
CA ARG A 53 -0.80 -2.72 -6.30
C ARG A 53 -1.33 -2.00 -5.05
N GLY A 54 -2.60 -1.58 -5.09
CA GLY A 54 -3.23 -0.88 -3.97
C GLY A 54 -3.26 -1.73 -2.70
N TRP A 55 -3.55 -3.03 -2.85
CA TRP A 55 -3.59 -3.96 -1.74
C TRP A 55 -2.21 -4.17 -1.12
N LEU A 56 -1.17 -4.41 -1.93
CA LEU A 56 0.21 -4.52 -1.43
C LEU A 56 0.65 -3.25 -0.72
N LEU A 57 0.35 -2.06 -1.26
CA LEU A 57 0.69 -0.79 -0.61
C LEU A 57 0.06 -0.68 0.79
N ALA A 58 -1.23 -1.01 0.93
CA ALA A 58 -1.92 -1.01 2.22
C ALA A 58 -1.34 -2.04 3.20
N ARG A 59 -1.04 -3.25 2.74
CA ARG A 59 -0.37 -4.29 3.55
C ARG A 59 1.03 -3.87 3.96
N PHE A 60 1.79 -3.26 3.05
CA PHE A 60 3.15 -2.80 3.31
C PHE A 60 3.17 -1.67 4.33
N ALA A 61 2.14 -0.81 4.33
CA ALA A 61 1.93 0.23 5.33
C ALA A 61 1.59 -0.31 6.74
N GLY A 62 1.27 -1.60 6.86
CA GLY A 62 0.75 -2.19 8.09
C GLY A 62 -0.66 -1.69 8.44
N LEU A 63 -1.41 -1.23 7.43
CA LEU A 63 -2.79 -0.78 7.61
C LEU A 63 -3.70 -2.03 7.75
N ALA A 64 -4.52 -2.06 8.80
CA ALA A 64 -5.66 -2.96 8.85
C ALA A 64 -6.81 -2.33 8.05
N PHE A 65 -7.37 -3.08 7.10
CA PHE A 65 -8.47 -2.62 6.25
C PHE A 65 -9.42 -3.77 5.90
N GLU A 66 -10.64 -3.42 5.56
CA GLU A 66 -11.63 -4.31 4.95
C GLU A 66 -11.56 -4.22 3.43
N GLU A 67 -11.64 -5.36 2.77
CA GLU A 67 -11.71 -5.43 1.30
C GLU A 67 -13.16 -5.29 0.84
N VAL A 68 -13.39 -4.40 -0.11
CA VAL A 68 -14.71 -4.21 -0.74
C VAL A 68 -14.58 -4.58 -2.21
N MET A 69 -15.00 -5.80 -2.57
CA MET A 69 -15.00 -6.25 -3.96
C MET A 69 -16.14 -5.59 -4.73
N VAL A 70 -15.84 -4.92 -5.84
CA VAL A 70 -16.87 -4.42 -6.77
C VAL A 70 -17.39 -5.57 -7.63
N SER A 71 -18.66 -5.48 -8.03
CA SER A 71 -19.24 -6.47 -8.94
C SER A 71 -18.50 -6.46 -10.28
N PRO A 72 -18.23 -7.62 -10.91
CA PRO A 72 -17.74 -7.69 -12.29
C PRO A 72 -18.67 -7.00 -13.30
N ASP A 73 -19.96 -6.92 -13.00
CA ASP A 73 -20.97 -6.21 -13.81
C ASP A 73 -20.89 -4.67 -13.68
N ASP A 74 -20.10 -4.15 -12.73
CA ASP A 74 -19.88 -2.72 -12.61
C ASP A 74 -19.14 -2.20 -13.86
N ALA A 75 -19.72 -1.19 -14.52
CA ALA A 75 -19.24 -0.71 -15.80
C ALA A 75 -17.81 -0.13 -15.72
N ASP A 76 -17.43 0.45 -14.58
CA ASP A 76 -16.10 0.98 -14.38
C ASP A 76 -15.12 -0.14 -14.04
N ALA A 77 -15.49 -1.08 -13.16
CA ALA A 77 -14.69 -2.29 -12.92
C ALA A 77 -14.38 -3.05 -14.22
N ARG A 78 -15.37 -3.23 -15.08
CA ARG A 78 -15.21 -3.90 -16.37
C ARG A 78 -14.24 -3.16 -17.29
N LYS A 79 -14.28 -1.82 -17.35
CA LYS A 79 -13.32 -1.03 -18.14
C LYS A 79 -11.88 -1.19 -17.61
N GLU A 80 -11.71 -1.46 -16.31
CA GLU A 80 -10.38 -1.56 -15.69
C GLU A 80 -9.75 -2.89 -16.06
N LEU A 81 -10.54 -3.95 -15.90
CA LEU A 81 -10.15 -5.31 -16.22
C LEU A 81 -9.86 -5.46 -17.72
N LEU A 82 -10.62 -4.77 -18.58
CA LEU A 82 -10.38 -4.71 -20.02
C LEU A 82 -9.28 -3.71 -20.44
N LEU A 83 -8.61 -3.07 -19.48
CA LEU A 83 -7.56 -2.07 -19.72
C LEU A 83 -8.01 -0.88 -20.60
N LEU A 84 -9.30 -0.56 -20.61
CA LEU A 84 -9.91 0.47 -21.44
C LEU A 84 -9.77 1.88 -20.89
N ALA A 85 -9.49 2.04 -19.59
CA ALA A 85 -9.17 3.34 -19.01
C ALA A 85 -8.12 3.25 -17.90
N PRO A 86 -7.13 4.17 -17.86
CA PRO A 86 -6.03 4.15 -16.90
C PRO A 86 -6.41 4.65 -15.50
N SER A 87 -7.61 5.25 -15.34
CA SER A 87 -8.12 5.76 -14.06
C SER A 87 -9.56 5.32 -13.91
N ILE A 88 -9.74 4.16 -13.30
CA ILE A 88 -11.01 3.73 -12.75
C ILE A 88 -10.87 3.83 -11.24
N LEU A 89 -11.96 4.10 -10.54
CA LEU A 89 -11.96 4.36 -9.09
C LEU A 89 -11.63 3.10 -8.26
N VAL A 90 -10.82 2.18 -8.80
CA VAL A 90 -10.37 0.91 -8.24
C VAL A 90 -8.89 0.71 -8.62
N PRO A 91 -7.98 0.48 -7.65
CA PRO A 91 -8.25 0.42 -6.22
C PRO A 91 -8.60 1.79 -5.65
N CYS A 92 -9.46 1.82 -4.63
CA CYS A 92 -9.76 3.05 -3.88
C CYS A 92 -9.66 2.82 -2.38
N LEU A 93 -8.70 3.50 -1.77
CA LEU A 93 -8.51 3.52 -0.32
C LEU A 93 -9.43 4.58 0.29
N ARG A 94 -10.19 4.18 1.31
CA ARG A 94 -10.92 5.10 2.19
C ARG A 94 -10.44 4.89 3.62
N LEU A 95 -10.05 5.97 4.28
CA LEU A 95 -9.51 5.95 5.64
C LEU A 95 -9.97 7.21 6.38
N GLY A 96 -11.02 7.09 7.20
CA GLY A 96 -11.67 8.25 7.79
C GLY A 96 -12.21 9.19 6.70
N GLU A 97 -11.73 10.44 6.67
CA GLU A 97 -12.11 11.44 5.65
C GLU A 97 -11.23 11.37 4.38
N THR A 98 -10.14 10.60 4.42
CA THR A 98 -9.22 10.47 3.28
C THR A 98 -9.75 9.46 2.27
N THR A 99 -9.75 9.85 1.00
CA THR A 99 -10.09 8.99 -0.14
C THR A 99 -9.00 9.13 -1.20
N ALA A 100 -8.44 8.01 -1.66
CA ALA A 100 -7.42 7.98 -2.71
C ALA A 100 -7.69 6.82 -3.70
N TRP A 101 -7.90 7.14 -4.99
CA TRP A 101 -8.28 6.19 -6.04
C TRP A 101 -7.23 5.98 -7.14
N ASN A 102 -5.99 6.39 -6.89
CA ASN A 102 -4.86 6.17 -7.78
C ASN A 102 -3.73 5.50 -6.99
N THR A 103 -3.05 4.50 -7.55
CA THR A 103 -2.04 3.72 -6.81
C THR A 103 -0.86 4.57 -6.32
N LEU A 104 -0.41 5.58 -7.08
CA LEU A 104 0.61 6.53 -6.59
C LEU A 104 0.05 7.41 -5.47
N ALA A 105 -1.19 7.90 -5.62
CA ALA A 105 -1.84 8.69 -4.57
C ALA A 105 -2.04 7.87 -3.27
N ILE A 106 -2.40 6.59 -3.39
CA ILE A 106 -2.48 5.64 -2.28
C ILE A 106 -1.09 5.47 -1.63
N ALA A 107 -0.04 5.28 -2.42
CA ALA A 107 1.32 5.15 -1.90
C ALA A 107 1.77 6.39 -1.09
N GLU A 108 1.55 7.59 -1.63
CA GLU A 108 1.91 8.84 -0.93
C GLU A 108 1.03 9.06 0.31
N THR A 109 -0.28 8.83 0.21
CA THR A 109 -1.21 8.91 1.36
C THR A 109 -0.75 8.00 2.50
N LEU A 110 -0.40 6.75 2.18
CA LEU A 110 0.07 5.81 3.18
C LEU A 110 1.46 6.15 3.71
N ALA A 111 2.35 6.69 2.89
CA ALA A 111 3.66 7.16 3.35
C ALA A 111 3.55 8.33 4.34
N GLU A 112 2.60 9.24 4.12
CA GLU A 112 2.31 10.36 5.03
C GLU A 112 1.67 9.90 6.35
N LEU A 113 0.68 9.00 6.27
CA LEU A 113 -0.07 8.53 7.43
C LEU A 113 0.67 7.45 8.24
N PHE A 114 1.53 6.66 7.58
CA PHE A 114 2.30 5.55 8.17
C PHE A 114 3.79 5.67 7.84
N PRO A 115 4.49 6.75 8.26
CA PRO A 115 5.88 7.00 7.87
C PRO A 115 6.86 5.90 8.35
N ARG A 116 6.50 5.18 9.43
CA ARG A 116 7.29 4.05 9.94
C ARG A 116 7.29 2.83 9.02
N ALA A 117 6.35 2.74 8.08
CA ALA A 117 6.32 1.68 7.09
C ALA A 117 7.41 1.82 6.02
N ALA A 118 8.04 3.00 5.91
CA ALA A 118 9.14 3.26 4.99
C ALA A 118 8.86 2.81 3.53
N LEU A 119 7.65 3.10 3.04
CA LEU A 119 7.24 2.76 1.66
C LEU A 119 8.16 3.37 0.60
N TRP A 120 8.84 4.46 0.94
CA TRP A 120 9.84 5.11 0.12
C TRP A 120 11.21 5.06 0.79
N PRO A 121 12.31 5.03 0.02
CA PRO A 121 13.67 5.17 0.56
C PRO A 121 13.83 6.42 1.43
N ALA A 122 14.65 6.34 2.47
CA ALA A 122 14.93 7.47 3.36
C ALA A 122 15.81 8.54 2.68
N ASP A 123 16.76 8.10 1.84
CA ASP A 123 17.60 9.01 1.05
C ASP A 123 16.75 9.78 0.01
N PRO A 124 16.84 11.12 -0.06
CA PRO A 124 16.05 11.92 -1.00
C PRO A 124 16.30 11.58 -2.47
N THR A 125 17.52 11.23 -2.86
CA THR A 125 17.88 10.91 -4.25
C THR A 125 17.30 9.57 -4.65
N ALA A 126 17.49 8.54 -3.82
CA ALA A 126 16.88 7.22 -4.00
C ALA A 126 15.35 7.30 -4.02
N ARG A 127 14.76 8.16 -3.19
CA ARG A 127 13.31 8.38 -3.16
C ARG A 127 12.80 9.07 -4.43
N ALA A 128 13.53 10.04 -4.96
CA ALA A 128 13.19 10.66 -6.24
C ALA A 128 13.24 9.60 -7.36
N HIS A 129 14.27 8.76 -7.39
CA HIS A 129 14.38 7.67 -8.35
C HIS A 129 13.23 6.66 -8.20
N ALA A 130 12.90 6.23 -6.98
CA ALA A 130 11.77 5.34 -6.70
C ALA A 130 10.44 5.89 -7.22
N ARG A 131 10.20 7.20 -7.04
CA ARG A 131 8.99 7.84 -7.57
C ARG A 131 8.97 7.89 -9.09
N SER A 132 10.11 8.15 -9.72
CA SER A 132 10.23 8.14 -11.19
C SER A 132 9.90 6.78 -11.78
N VAL A 133 10.49 5.69 -11.25
CA VAL A 133 10.21 4.33 -11.76
C VAL A 133 8.78 3.89 -11.49
N CYS A 134 8.21 4.26 -10.33
CA CYS A 134 6.79 4.04 -10.07
C CYS A 134 5.90 4.85 -11.02
N GLY A 135 6.32 6.07 -11.37
CA GLY A 135 5.67 6.93 -12.35
C GLY A 135 5.63 6.29 -13.73
N GLU A 136 6.78 5.84 -14.26
CA GLU A 136 6.87 5.09 -15.52
C GLU A 136 5.96 3.86 -15.49
N MET A 137 6.00 3.06 -14.41
CA MET A 137 5.14 1.87 -14.28
C MET A 137 3.65 2.25 -14.19
N ASN A 138 3.31 3.39 -13.58
CA ASN A 138 1.93 3.83 -13.47
C ASN A 138 1.37 4.29 -14.82
N SER A 139 2.10 5.11 -15.59
CA SER A 139 1.58 5.71 -16.83
C SER A 139 1.97 4.99 -18.13
N GLY A 140 2.90 4.03 -18.08
CA GLY A 140 3.45 3.38 -19.26
C GLY A 140 3.15 1.89 -19.40
N PHE A 141 3.90 1.28 -20.32
CA PHE A 141 3.93 -0.15 -20.60
C PHE A 141 2.59 -0.72 -21.12
N ALA A 142 1.90 0.05 -21.96
CA ALA A 142 0.60 -0.32 -22.50
C ALA A 142 0.66 -1.60 -23.35
N ASN A 143 1.72 -1.77 -24.16
CA ASN A 143 1.85 -2.93 -25.03
C ASN A 143 2.11 -4.20 -24.21
N LEU A 144 2.95 -4.13 -23.18
CA LEU A 144 3.12 -5.22 -22.23
C LEU A 144 1.79 -5.59 -21.57
N ARG A 145 1.06 -4.60 -21.05
CA ARG A 145 -0.19 -4.85 -20.31
C ARG A 145 -1.24 -5.51 -21.19
N SER A 146 -1.35 -5.08 -22.45
CA SER A 146 -2.29 -5.66 -23.41
C SER A 146 -1.86 -7.03 -23.93
N ALA A 147 -0.55 -7.24 -24.14
CA ALA A 147 -0.06 -8.51 -24.68
C ALA A 147 0.01 -9.61 -23.62
N LEU A 148 0.38 -9.25 -22.39
CA LEU A 148 0.56 -10.15 -21.25
C LEU A 148 -0.35 -9.69 -20.10
N PRO A 149 -1.68 -9.83 -20.19
CA PRO A 149 -2.59 -9.46 -19.11
C PRO A 149 -2.32 -10.34 -17.88
N MET A 150 -2.58 -9.80 -16.67
CA MET A 150 -2.42 -10.59 -15.45
C MET A 150 -3.49 -11.67 -15.39
N ASN A 151 -3.08 -12.93 -15.18
CA ASN A 151 -3.96 -14.05 -14.90
C ASN A 151 -3.19 -15.03 -13.98
N LEU A 152 -3.53 -15.03 -12.69
CA LEU A 152 -2.83 -15.83 -11.66
C LEU A 152 -3.24 -17.30 -11.64
N LYS A 153 -4.34 -17.65 -12.33
CA LYS A 153 -4.76 -19.03 -12.57
C LYS A 153 -4.11 -19.64 -13.81
N GLY A 154 -3.69 -18.80 -14.76
CA GLY A 154 -3.09 -19.22 -16.03
C GLY A 154 -1.61 -19.57 -15.94
N HIS A 155 -1.15 -20.39 -16.89
CA HIS A 155 0.26 -20.63 -17.17
C HIS A 155 0.44 -21.01 -18.65
N PHE A 156 1.25 -20.24 -19.38
CA PHE A 156 1.34 -20.24 -20.84
C PHE A 156 2.81 -20.30 -21.31
N PRO A 157 3.50 -21.45 -21.13
CA PRO A 157 4.96 -21.60 -21.32
C PRO A 157 5.47 -21.43 -22.76
N ARG A 158 4.57 -21.23 -23.73
CA ARG A 158 4.89 -21.04 -25.16
C ARG A 158 4.20 -19.82 -25.75
N HIS A 159 3.74 -18.91 -24.90
CA HIS A 159 3.08 -17.70 -25.37
C HIS A 159 4.06 -16.85 -26.19
N LYS A 160 3.67 -16.55 -27.42
CA LYS A 160 4.51 -15.76 -28.31
C LYS A 160 4.40 -14.28 -27.96
N VAL A 161 5.42 -13.73 -27.33
CA VAL A 161 5.56 -12.28 -27.15
C VAL A 161 5.81 -11.63 -28.50
N TRP A 162 4.81 -10.93 -29.03
CA TRP A 162 4.91 -10.21 -30.31
C TRP A 162 5.80 -8.97 -30.17
N ALA A 163 6.33 -8.50 -31.31
CA ALA A 163 7.34 -7.43 -31.35
C ALA A 163 6.93 -6.13 -30.62
N GLY A 164 5.62 -5.83 -30.51
CA GLY A 164 5.13 -4.62 -29.85
C GLY A 164 5.35 -4.57 -28.33
N ALA A 165 5.34 -5.71 -27.64
CA ALA A 165 5.53 -5.76 -26.18
C ALA A 165 7.01 -5.89 -25.78
N LYS A 166 7.89 -6.24 -26.72
CA LYS A 166 9.31 -6.46 -26.45
C LYS A 166 10.03 -5.20 -25.93
N PRO A 167 9.85 -3.99 -26.50
CA PRO A 167 10.48 -2.78 -25.97
C PRO A 167 10.05 -2.46 -24.52
N ASP A 168 8.78 -2.70 -24.19
CA ASP A 168 8.27 -2.51 -22.83
C ASP A 168 8.96 -3.46 -21.83
N ILE A 169 9.13 -4.73 -22.22
CA ILE A 169 9.84 -5.74 -21.42
C ILE A 169 11.30 -5.35 -21.25
N GLU A 170 11.97 -4.97 -22.34
CA GLU A 170 13.38 -4.53 -22.32
C GLU A 170 13.56 -3.33 -21.38
N ARG A 171 12.69 -2.32 -21.45
CA ARG A 171 12.74 -1.16 -20.55
C ARG A 171 12.51 -1.53 -19.08
N ILE A 172 11.60 -2.46 -18.79
CA ILE A 172 11.39 -2.95 -17.41
C ILE A 172 12.63 -3.67 -16.89
N VAL A 173 13.23 -4.52 -17.72
CA VAL A 173 14.46 -5.22 -17.37
C VAL A 173 15.59 -4.21 -17.09
N GLU A 174 15.74 -3.17 -17.90
CA GLU A 174 16.70 -2.09 -17.65
C GLU A 174 16.45 -1.41 -16.30
N ILE A 175 15.21 -1.01 -16.01
CA ILE A 175 14.84 -0.39 -14.72
C ILE A 175 15.22 -1.30 -13.56
N TRP A 176 14.87 -2.59 -13.64
CA TRP A 176 15.16 -3.54 -12.56
C TRP A 176 16.66 -3.78 -12.39
N VAL A 177 17.40 -3.96 -13.48
CA VAL A 177 18.86 -4.13 -13.43
C VAL A 177 19.53 -2.90 -12.82
N ASP A 178 19.14 -1.69 -13.24
CA ASP A 178 19.68 -0.45 -12.70
C ASP A 178 19.41 -0.32 -11.19
N CYS A 179 18.15 -0.51 -10.79
CA CYS A 179 17.75 -0.47 -9.38
C CYS A 179 18.50 -1.51 -8.53
N LEU A 180 18.51 -2.78 -8.95
CA LEU A 180 19.16 -3.87 -8.21
C LEU A 180 20.68 -3.68 -8.13
N THR A 181 21.30 -3.14 -9.18
CA THR A 181 22.74 -2.84 -9.20
C THR A 181 23.07 -1.67 -8.27
N HIS A 182 22.27 -0.61 -8.32
CA HIS A 182 22.55 0.62 -7.59
C HIS A 182 22.23 0.50 -6.08
N TYR A 183 21.15 -0.22 -5.73
CA TYR A 183 20.67 -0.32 -4.35
C TYR A 183 20.94 -1.68 -3.69
N GLY A 184 21.49 -2.65 -4.42
CA GLY A 184 22.01 -3.91 -3.88
C GLY A 184 20.98 -5.00 -3.57
N GLY A 185 19.68 -4.76 -3.82
CA GLY A 185 18.63 -5.76 -3.64
C GLY A 185 18.36 -6.16 -2.17
N PRO A 186 17.50 -7.19 -1.94
CA PRO A 186 16.87 -8.04 -2.96
C PRO A 186 15.59 -7.43 -3.55
N PHE A 187 15.13 -6.29 -3.03
CA PHE A 187 14.05 -5.47 -3.58
C PHE A 187 14.63 -4.30 -4.37
N LEU A 188 13.82 -3.63 -5.20
CA LEU A 188 14.32 -2.64 -6.16
C LEU A 188 15.14 -1.53 -5.49
N PHE A 189 14.75 -1.08 -4.30
CA PHE A 189 15.47 -0.02 -3.57
C PHE A 189 16.17 -0.54 -2.31
N GLY A 190 16.65 -1.79 -2.36
CA GLY A 190 17.52 -2.38 -1.36
C GLY A 190 16.84 -3.46 -0.51
N ARG A 191 17.17 -3.49 0.78
CA ARG A 191 16.83 -4.63 1.66
C ARG A 191 15.35 -4.74 2.03
N GLN A 192 14.63 -3.62 2.01
CA GLN A 192 13.24 -3.55 2.41
C GLN A 192 12.35 -3.39 1.19
N ARG A 193 11.26 -4.15 1.15
CA ARG A 193 10.20 -3.96 0.16
C ARG A 193 9.52 -2.60 0.36
N GLY A 194 9.15 -1.94 -0.74
CA GLY A 194 8.50 -0.64 -0.73
C GLY A 194 7.47 -0.47 -1.85
N ALA A 195 7.11 0.78 -2.13
CA ALA A 195 6.11 1.12 -3.13
C ALA A 195 6.52 0.66 -4.53
N ALA A 196 7.80 0.75 -4.89
CA ALA A 196 8.30 0.26 -6.19
C ALA A 196 8.01 -1.24 -6.38
N ASP A 197 8.24 -2.05 -5.36
CA ASP A 197 7.99 -3.49 -5.44
C ASP A 197 6.48 -3.78 -5.55
N ALA A 198 5.63 -3.04 -4.83
CA ALA A 198 4.17 -3.14 -5.00
C ALA A 198 3.73 -2.79 -6.44
N MET A 199 4.31 -1.75 -7.04
CA MET A 199 3.98 -1.29 -8.40
C MET A 199 4.38 -2.31 -9.47
N PHE A 200 5.53 -2.97 -9.30
CA PHE A 200 6.07 -3.97 -10.22
C PHE A 200 5.63 -5.41 -9.91
N ALA A 201 5.00 -5.68 -8.77
CA ALA A 201 4.49 -7.01 -8.42
C ALA A 201 3.62 -7.67 -9.52
N PRO A 202 2.65 -6.97 -10.14
CA PRO A 202 1.87 -7.55 -11.24
C PRO A 202 2.68 -7.80 -12.51
N VAL A 203 3.88 -7.25 -12.65
CA VAL A 203 4.77 -7.56 -13.78
C VAL A 203 5.51 -8.86 -13.53
N ALA A 204 5.98 -9.08 -12.30
CA ALA A 204 6.59 -10.36 -11.91
C ALA A 204 5.60 -11.53 -12.10
N THR A 205 4.31 -11.33 -11.80
CA THR A 205 3.29 -12.36 -12.05
C THR A 205 3.11 -12.63 -13.54
N ARG A 206 3.02 -11.59 -14.39
CA ARG A 206 2.97 -11.76 -15.85
C ARG A 206 4.16 -12.56 -16.37
N PHE A 207 5.37 -12.20 -15.96
CA PHE A 207 6.58 -12.90 -16.43
C PHE A 207 6.58 -14.39 -16.03
N LEU A 208 6.05 -14.74 -14.85
CA LEU A 208 5.83 -16.14 -14.47
C LEU A 208 4.70 -16.80 -15.27
N THR A 209 3.56 -16.13 -15.45
CA THR A 209 2.40 -16.68 -16.18
C THR A 209 2.76 -17.01 -17.63
N TYR A 210 3.59 -16.20 -18.29
CA TYR A 210 3.94 -16.35 -19.71
C TYR A 210 5.37 -16.84 -19.98
N ASP A 211 6.09 -17.35 -18.96
CA ASP A 211 7.49 -17.79 -19.03
C ASP A 211 8.41 -16.83 -19.81
N VAL A 212 8.30 -15.53 -19.50
CA VAL A 212 9.18 -14.53 -20.10
C VAL A 212 10.61 -14.79 -19.63
N ALA A 213 11.52 -14.98 -20.57
CA ALA A 213 12.94 -15.15 -20.27
C ALA A 213 13.53 -13.85 -19.69
N LEU A 214 14.14 -13.95 -18.51
CA LEU A 214 14.70 -12.81 -17.79
C LEU A 214 16.18 -13.04 -17.48
N PRO A 215 17.00 -11.98 -17.42
CA PRO A 215 18.32 -12.06 -16.82
C PRO A 215 18.24 -12.54 -15.36
N ASP A 216 19.27 -13.26 -14.90
CA ASP A 216 19.36 -13.81 -13.55
C ASP A 216 18.98 -12.85 -12.40
N PRO A 217 19.46 -11.59 -12.34
CA PRO A 217 19.06 -10.66 -11.27
C PRO A 217 17.55 -10.36 -11.29
N CYS A 218 16.96 -10.18 -12.46
CA CYS A 218 15.52 -9.95 -12.62
C CYS A 218 14.70 -11.18 -12.24
N ALA A 219 15.16 -12.37 -12.63
CA ALA A 219 14.52 -13.63 -12.25
C ALA A 219 14.60 -13.86 -10.72
N ALA A 220 15.73 -13.51 -10.09
CA ALA A 220 15.89 -13.58 -8.63
C ALA A 220 14.97 -12.59 -7.90
N TYR A 221 14.82 -11.37 -8.43
CA TYR A 221 13.86 -10.40 -7.91
C TYR A 221 12.42 -10.90 -8.01
N CYS A 222 12.02 -11.46 -9.17
CA CYS A 222 10.70 -12.05 -9.32
C CYS A 222 10.45 -13.16 -8.28
N ARG A 223 11.40 -14.08 -8.08
CA ARG A 223 11.28 -15.12 -7.05
C ARG A 223 11.13 -14.53 -5.64
N THR A 224 11.92 -13.51 -5.31
CA THR A 224 11.86 -12.83 -4.01
C THR A 224 10.48 -12.21 -3.78
N LEU A 225 9.97 -11.49 -4.77
CA LEU A 225 8.68 -10.82 -4.70
C LEU A 225 7.54 -11.85 -4.58
N LEU A 226 7.51 -12.85 -5.46
CA LEU A 226 6.44 -13.85 -5.49
C LEU A 226 6.42 -14.77 -4.26
N ALA A 227 7.54 -14.87 -3.54
CA ALA A 227 7.64 -15.60 -2.27
C ALA A 227 7.19 -14.78 -1.05
N MET A 228 6.83 -13.50 -1.20
CA MET A 228 6.34 -12.69 -0.08
C MET A 228 5.03 -13.27 0.48
N PRO A 229 4.82 -13.28 1.80
CA PRO A 229 3.57 -13.77 2.42
C PRO A 229 2.32 -13.14 1.82
N GLU A 230 2.36 -11.83 1.56
CA GLU A 230 1.26 -11.07 0.96
C GLU A 230 0.96 -11.55 -0.48
N MET A 231 1.98 -11.90 -1.27
CA MET A 231 1.79 -12.42 -2.62
C MET A 231 1.22 -13.84 -2.62
N LEU A 232 1.64 -14.68 -1.67
CA LEU A 232 1.09 -16.01 -1.49
C LEU A 232 -0.39 -15.95 -1.08
N GLU A 233 -0.72 -15.07 -0.12
CA GLU A 233 -2.10 -14.80 0.31
C GLU A 233 -2.98 -14.32 -0.86
N TRP A 234 -2.51 -13.32 -1.61
CA TRP A 234 -3.23 -12.80 -2.76
C TRP A 234 -3.46 -13.87 -3.83
N THR A 235 -2.42 -14.65 -4.16
CA THR A 235 -2.49 -15.69 -5.19
C THR A 235 -3.42 -16.83 -4.77
N ALA A 236 -3.42 -17.21 -3.50
CA ALA A 236 -4.36 -18.20 -2.97
C ALA A 236 -5.81 -17.72 -3.09
N ALA A 237 -6.10 -16.47 -2.73
CA ALA A 237 -7.42 -15.89 -2.86
C ALA A 237 -7.86 -15.74 -4.33
N ALA A 238 -6.94 -15.34 -5.22
CA ALA A 238 -7.20 -15.25 -6.66
C ALA A 238 -7.64 -16.58 -7.28
N ARG A 239 -7.06 -17.70 -6.82
CA ARG A 239 -7.44 -19.06 -7.27
C ARG A 239 -8.84 -19.48 -6.86
N LEU A 240 -9.42 -18.84 -5.84
CA LEU A 240 -10.76 -19.11 -5.35
C LEU A 240 -11.83 -18.23 -6.00
N GLU A 241 -11.43 -17.17 -6.72
CA GLU A 241 -12.39 -16.39 -7.51
C GLU A 241 -13.04 -17.30 -8.56
N PRO A 242 -14.30 -17.08 -8.94
CA PRO A 242 -14.91 -17.80 -10.06
C PRO A 242 -14.28 -17.37 -11.40
N ASP A 243 -14.38 -18.22 -12.42
CA ASP A 243 -13.96 -17.89 -13.79
C ASP A 243 -15.09 -17.08 -14.46
N GLU A 244 -15.23 -15.81 -14.07
CA GLU A 244 -16.41 -14.99 -14.41
C GLU A 244 -16.22 -14.08 -15.63
N ILE A 245 -15.03 -14.01 -16.24
CA ILE A 245 -14.75 -13.06 -17.32
C ILE A 245 -14.23 -13.80 -18.55
N GLU A 246 -15.16 -14.42 -19.28
CA GLU A 246 -14.94 -15.08 -20.59
C GLU A 246 -14.12 -14.21 -21.57
N GLN A 247 -14.25 -12.88 -21.49
CA GLN A 247 -13.54 -11.93 -22.37
C GLN A 247 -12.04 -11.74 -22.01
N LEU A 248 -11.63 -12.19 -20.83
CA LEU A 248 -10.23 -12.22 -20.38
C LEU A 248 -9.64 -13.63 -20.42
N ASP A 249 -10.48 -14.64 -20.63
CA ASP A 249 -10.04 -15.96 -21.01
C ASP A 249 -9.58 -15.89 -22.45
N MET A 250 -8.27 -15.70 -22.60
CA MET A 250 -7.63 -15.69 -23.90
C MET A 250 -7.81 -17.08 -24.52
N ASP A 251 -8.55 -17.14 -25.63
CA ASP A 251 -8.49 -18.25 -26.58
C ASP A 251 -7.06 -18.28 -27.16
N PHE A 252 -6.15 -19.03 -26.52
CA PHE A 252 -4.78 -19.22 -26.98
C PHE A 252 -4.67 -20.30 -28.06
#